data_AF-A0AAN8VD14-F1
#
_entry.id   AF-A0AAN8VD14-F1
#
_cell.length_a   1.000
_cell.length_b   1.000
_cell.length_c   1.000
_cell.angle_alpha   90.00
_cell.angle_beta   90.00
_cell.angle_gamma   90.00
#
_symmetry.space_group_name_H-M   'P 1'
#
loop_
_entity.id
_entity.type
_entity.pdbx_description
1 polymer ?
#
loop_
_entity_poly.entity_id
_entity_poly.type
_entity_poly.pdbx_seq_one_letter_code
_entity_poly.pdbx_strand_id
1 'polypeptide(L)'
;MCREPKDLFASQWHFYRSLGEEQVCLEKAFELFCEGLSPYGPYWDHVLGHWKASLERPNEVLFLKYEDMKRSTADKVRKLAEFMGYPFSPEEEEEGKVQDLVDFCSFDNLRNLEVSRTGNFQATEEFKVSNKLFYRRGDIGDWKNHLTRQMQERIDQITEERFTSCGLMFDITT
;
A
#
# COMPACT_ATOMS: atom_id res chain seq x y z
N MET A 1 -0.62 5.46 5.53
CA MET A 1 -0.53 5.34 4.05
C MET A 1 -1.80 4.67 3.54
N CYS A 2 -2.30 5.04 2.36
CA CYS A 2 -3.36 4.31 1.66
C CYS A 2 -2.91 3.94 0.23
N ARG A 3 -3.70 3.11 -0.45
CA ARG A 3 -3.45 2.62 -1.81
C ARG A 3 -4.75 2.64 -2.60
N GLU A 4 -4.68 2.68 -3.93
CA GLU A 4 -5.86 2.48 -4.76
C GLU A 4 -6.55 1.14 -4.37
N PRO A 5 -7.85 1.14 -4.03
CA PRO A 5 -8.53 0.01 -3.40
C PRO A 5 -8.57 -1.25 -4.26
N LYS A 6 -8.68 -1.15 -5.59
CA LYS A 6 -8.68 -2.33 -6.48
C LYS A 6 -7.32 -3.04 -6.43
N ASP A 7 -6.25 -2.26 -6.46
CA ASP A 7 -4.87 -2.73 -6.38
C ASP A 7 -4.54 -3.31 -4.99
N LEU A 8 -5.06 -2.69 -3.93
CA LEU A 8 -5.00 -3.21 -2.57
C LEU A 8 -5.71 -4.57 -2.46
N PHE A 9 -6.95 -4.66 -2.92
CA PHE A 9 -7.73 -5.90 -2.90
C PHE A 9 -7.02 -7.02 -3.66
N ALA A 10 -6.57 -6.75 -4.89
CA ALA A 10 -5.83 -7.73 -5.68
C ALA A 10 -4.56 -8.21 -4.94
N SER A 11 -3.80 -7.29 -4.34
CA SER A 11 -2.62 -7.64 -3.55
C SER A 11 -2.97 -8.50 -2.32
N GLN A 12 -4.04 -8.15 -1.60
CA GLN A 12 -4.52 -8.84 -0.42
C GLN A 12 -4.97 -10.26 -0.73
N TRP A 13 -5.77 -10.43 -1.80
CA TRP A 13 -6.25 -11.75 -2.23
C TRP A 13 -5.11 -12.69 -2.61
N HIS A 14 -4.12 -12.22 -3.39
CA HIS A 14 -2.95 -13.02 -3.74
C HIS A 14 -2.09 -13.37 -2.52
N PHE A 15 -1.95 -12.47 -1.56
CA PHE A 15 -1.20 -12.72 -0.33
C PHE A 15 -1.84 -13.83 0.50
N TYR A 16 -3.13 -13.72 0.83
CA TYR A 16 -3.83 -14.75 1.62
C TYR A 16 -3.87 -16.11 0.92
N ARG A 17 -4.08 -16.12 -0.40
CA ARG A 17 -4.00 -17.37 -1.17
C ARG A 17 -2.62 -18.03 -1.08
N SER A 18 -1.55 -17.24 -0.98
CA SER A 18 -0.18 -17.74 -0.84
C SER A 18 0.13 -18.30 0.55
N LEU A 19 -0.69 -18.00 1.57
CA LEU A 19 -0.55 -18.53 2.93
C LEU A 19 -1.12 -19.96 3.09
N GLY A 20 -1.85 -20.47 2.09
CA GLY A 20 -2.41 -21.82 2.15
C GLY A 20 -3.65 -21.95 3.04
N GLU A 21 -4.24 -20.84 3.48
CA GLU A 21 -5.57 -20.83 4.11
C GLU A 21 -6.64 -21.33 3.12
N GLU A 22 -7.77 -21.84 3.64
CA GLU A 22 -8.89 -22.36 2.84
C GLU A 22 -9.25 -21.34 1.74
N GLN A 23 -8.98 -21.71 0.48
CA GLN A 23 -8.88 -20.73 -0.60
C GLN A 23 -10.25 -20.20 -0.97
N VAL A 24 -10.62 -19.05 -0.39
CA VAL A 24 -11.78 -18.27 -0.82
C VAL A 24 -11.56 -17.84 -2.28
N CYS A 25 -12.49 -18.21 -3.17
CA CYS A 25 -12.41 -17.77 -4.57
C CYS A 25 -12.45 -16.24 -4.67
N LEU A 26 -11.93 -15.71 -5.77
CA LEU A 26 -11.81 -14.27 -5.98
C LEU A 26 -13.15 -13.55 -5.78
N GLU A 27 -14.23 -14.13 -6.32
CA GLU A 27 -15.58 -13.57 -6.26
C GLU A 27 -16.07 -13.47 -4.81
N LYS A 28 -15.90 -14.52 -4.01
CA LYS A 28 -16.32 -14.49 -2.61
C LYS A 28 -15.46 -13.53 -1.78
N ALA A 29 -14.15 -13.50 -2.03
CA ALA A 29 -13.26 -12.55 -1.35
C ALA A 29 -13.61 -11.10 -1.71
N PHE A 30 -13.97 -10.85 -2.97
CA PHE A 30 -14.41 -9.55 -3.47
C PHE A 30 -15.70 -9.08 -2.79
N GLU A 31 -16.70 -9.95 -2.68
CA GLU A 31 -17.95 -9.62 -1.97
C GLU A 31 -17.68 -9.27 -0.50
N LEU A 32 -16.90 -10.09 0.20
CA LEU A 32 -16.52 -9.84 1.58
C LEU A 32 -15.77 -8.51 1.73
N PHE A 33 -14.85 -8.19 0.83
CA PHE A 33 -14.14 -6.92 0.82
C PHE A 33 -15.09 -5.72 0.64
N CYS A 34 -16.03 -5.81 -0.30
CA CYS A 34 -17.02 -4.75 -0.54
C CYS A 34 -18.00 -4.58 0.63
N GLU A 35 -18.33 -5.66 1.34
CA GLU A 35 -19.14 -5.64 2.57
C GLU A 35 -18.34 -5.14 3.79
N GLY A 36 -17.04 -4.89 3.64
CA GLY A 36 -16.14 -4.47 4.72
C GLY A 36 -15.70 -5.62 5.64
N LEU A 37 -16.03 -6.86 5.29
CA LEU A 37 -15.71 -8.10 6.01
C LEU A 37 -14.34 -8.67 5.58
N SER A 38 -13.33 -7.81 5.52
CA SER A 38 -11.94 -8.18 5.30
C SER A 38 -11.12 -8.00 6.58
N PRO A 39 -9.96 -8.65 6.73
CA PRO A 39 -9.04 -8.35 7.83
C PRO A 39 -8.75 -6.85 7.92
N TYR A 40 -8.94 -6.29 9.12
CA TYR A 40 -8.85 -4.84 9.42
C TYR A 40 -9.84 -3.95 8.65
N GLY A 41 -10.89 -4.53 8.06
CA GLY A 41 -11.94 -3.82 7.35
C GLY A 41 -12.95 -3.14 8.28
N PRO A 42 -13.80 -2.25 7.74
CA PRO A 42 -13.88 -1.85 6.33
C PRO A 42 -12.69 -1.00 5.87
N TYR A 43 -12.16 -1.26 4.66
CA TYR A 43 -11.01 -0.54 4.12
C TYR A 43 -11.21 0.98 4.09
N TRP A 44 -12.36 1.43 3.58
CA TRP A 44 -12.65 2.85 3.44
C TRP A 44 -12.70 3.57 4.79
N ASP A 45 -13.28 2.95 5.81
CA ASP A 45 -13.36 3.53 7.16
C ASP A 45 -11.96 3.62 7.79
N HIS A 46 -11.14 2.59 7.61
CA HIS A 46 -9.73 2.59 8.05
C HIS A 46 -8.93 3.74 7.42
N VAL A 47 -9.10 3.96 6.11
CA VAL A 47 -8.42 5.04 5.38
C VAL A 47 -8.94 6.40 5.82
N LEU A 48 -10.26 6.59 5.91
CA LEU A 48 -10.87 7.86 6.31
C LEU A 48 -10.49 8.27 7.73
N GLY A 49 -10.40 7.32 8.66
CA GLY A 49 -9.95 7.60 10.02
C GLY A 49 -8.57 8.24 10.04
N HIS A 50 -7.62 7.65 9.31
CA HIS A 50 -6.26 8.18 9.22
C HIS A 50 -6.16 9.45 8.38
N TRP A 51 -6.98 9.59 7.34
CA TRP A 51 -7.07 10.82 6.55
C TRP A 51 -7.51 11.99 7.42
N LYS A 52 -8.62 11.84 8.17
CA LYS A 52 -9.12 12.86 9.10
C LYS A 52 -8.07 13.20 10.18
N ALA A 53 -7.46 12.18 10.78
CA ALA A 53 -6.40 12.38 11.75
C ALA A 53 -5.21 13.18 11.19
N SER A 54 -4.87 13.00 9.91
CA SER A 54 -3.80 13.77 9.25
C SER A 54 -4.15 15.23 9.00
N LEU A 55 -5.45 15.54 8.84
CA LEU A 55 -5.92 16.92 8.72
C LEU A 55 -5.97 17.61 10.09
N GLU A 56 -6.39 16.88 11.12
CA GLU A 56 -6.51 17.40 12.48
C GLU A 56 -5.15 17.56 13.17
N ARG A 57 -4.21 16.65 12.90
CA ARG A 57 -2.89 16.58 13.56
C ARG A 57 -1.77 16.42 12.53
N PRO A 58 -1.56 17.40 11.64
CA PRO A 58 -0.62 17.29 10.52
C PRO A 58 0.85 17.13 10.94
N ASN A 59 1.19 17.54 12.18
CA ASN A 59 2.54 17.37 12.74
C ASN A 59 2.74 16.01 13.43
N GLU A 60 1.67 15.24 13.67
CA GLU A 60 1.73 13.91 14.31
C GLU A 60 1.38 12.78 13.34
N VAL A 61 0.67 13.08 12.25
CA VAL A 61 0.19 12.08 11.29
C VAL A 61 0.52 12.50 9.87
N LEU A 62 1.55 11.85 9.30
CA LEU A 62 1.87 11.96 7.88
C LEU A 62 1.04 10.97 7.05
N PHE A 63 0.14 11.50 6.22
CA PHE A 63 -0.63 10.70 5.28
C PHE A 63 0.03 10.66 3.90
N LEU A 64 0.23 9.45 3.37
CA LEU A 64 0.86 9.17 2.08
C LEU A 64 -0.02 8.23 1.25
N LYS A 65 -0.03 8.41 -0.07
CA LYS A 65 -0.63 7.46 -1.02
C LYS A 65 0.48 6.66 -1.69
N TYR A 66 0.27 5.36 -1.86
CA TYR A 66 1.23 4.47 -2.50
C TYR A 66 1.60 4.93 -3.91
N GLU A 67 0.62 5.39 -4.68
CA GLU A 67 0.77 5.84 -6.05
C GLU A 67 1.64 7.10 -6.14
N ASP A 68 1.47 8.03 -5.19
CA ASP A 68 2.29 9.24 -5.11
C ASP A 68 3.73 8.93 -4.72
N MET A 69 3.93 7.95 -3.82
CA MET A 69 5.28 7.49 -3.46
C MET A 69 5.98 6.84 -4.65
N LYS A 70 5.25 6.09 -5.48
CA LYS A 70 5.80 5.47 -6.69
C LYS A 70 6.12 6.49 -7.78
N ARG A 71 5.32 7.55 -7.92
CA ARG A 71 5.54 8.62 -8.91
C ARG A 71 6.71 9.54 -8.55
N SER A 72 6.87 9.85 -7.26
CA SER A 72 7.84 10.86 -6.79
C SER A 72 8.54 10.37 -5.52
N THR A 73 9.23 9.23 -5.57
CA THR A 73 9.81 8.56 -4.39
C THR A 73 10.74 9.48 -3.61
N ALA A 74 11.69 10.14 -4.28
CA ALA A 74 12.67 11.02 -3.64
C ALA A 74 11.99 12.16 -2.86
N ASP A 75 10.96 12.78 -3.43
CA ASP A 75 10.23 13.86 -2.76
C ASP A 75 9.45 13.36 -1.54
N LYS A 76 8.89 12.13 -1.60
CA LYS A 76 8.23 11.53 -0.44
C LYS A 76 9.23 11.13 0.64
N VAL A 77 10.42 10.70 0.26
CA VAL A 77 11.53 10.43 1.19
C VAL A 77 11.96 11.71 1.91
N ARG A 78 12.17 12.81 1.19
CA ARG A 78 12.47 14.13 1.80
C ARG A 78 11.38 14.56 2.78
N LYS A 79 10.11 14.51 2.34
CA LYS A 79 8.95 14.84 3.18
C LYS A 79 8.87 13.98 4.44
N LEU A 80 9.17 12.69 4.33
CA LEU A 80 9.18 11.78 5.47
C LEU A 80 10.32 12.13 6.44
N ALA A 81 11.51 12.42 5.92
CA ALA A 81 12.68 12.79 6.71
C ALA A 81 12.44 14.09 7.49
N GLU A 82 11.90 15.12 6.82
CA GLU A 82 11.43 16.37 7.45
C GLU A 82 10.41 16.10 8.55
N PHE A 83 9.39 15.27 8.26
CA PHE A 83 8.34 14.94 9.22
C PHE A 83 8.88 14.20 10.45
N MET A 84 9.90 13.36 10.29
CA MET A 84 10.57 12.66 11.39
C MET A 84 11.52 13.56 12.20
N GLY A 85 11.73 14.82 11.79
CA GLY A 85 12.67 15.75 12.43
C GLY A 85 14.12 15.57 12.00
N TYR A 86 14.36 14.88 10.87
CA TYR A 86 15.68 14.61 10.30
C TYR A 86 15.72 15.03 8.82
N PRO A 87 15.53 16.31 8.48
CA PRO A 87 15.65 16.76 7.09
C PRO A 87 17.07 16.50 6.58
N PHE A 88 17.18 16.16 5.30
CA PHE A 88 18.49 16.02 4.65
C PHE A 88 19.21 17.38 4.62
N SER A 89 20.51 17.37 4.90
CA SER A 89 21.34 18.57 4.75
C SER A 89 21.61 18.89 3.28
N PRO A 90 21.96 20.14 2.93
CA PRO A 90 22.37 20.49 1.56
C PRO A 90 23.52 19.59 1.05
N GLU A 91 24.46 19.25 1.92
CA GLU A 91 25.57 18.36 1.59
C GLU A 91 25.09 16.93 1.31
N GLU A 92 24.14 16.38 2.08
CA GLU A 92 23.56 15.06 1.81
C GLU A 92 22.77 15.02 0.49
N GLU A 93 22.10 16.12 0.15
CA GLU A 93 21.42 16.27 -1.15
C GLU A 93 22.43 16.34 -2.30
N GLU A 94 23.51 17.13 -2.16
CA GLU A 94 24.59 17.23 -3.15
C GLU A 94 25.34 15.90 -3.33
N GLU A 95 25.54 15.15 -2.25
CA GLU A 95 26.14 13.82 -2.27
C GLU A 95 25.20 12.72 -2.82
N GLY A 96 23.94 13.05 -3.09
CA GLY A 96 22.96 12.11 -3.64
C GLY A 96 22.40 11.09 -2.63
N LYS A 97 22.50 11.35 -1.32
CA LYS A 97 22.05 10.42 -0.26
C LYS A 97 20.57 10.06 -0.35
N VAL A 98 19.74 11.00 -0.81
CA VAL A 98 18.31 10.74 -1.06
C VAL A 98 18.15 9.66 -2.13
N GLN A 99 18.94 9.73 -3.21
CA GLN A 99 18.87 8.75 -4.29
C GLN A 99 19.44 7.40 -3.85
N ASP A 100 20.55 7.39 -3.10
CA ASP A 100 21.11 6.17 -2.51
C ASP A 100 20.06 5.44 -1.65
N LEU A 101 19.31 6.17 -0.82
CA LEU A 101 18.24 5.61 -0.01
C LEU A 101 17.08 5.08 -0.86
N VAL A 102 16.66 5.84 -1.87
CA VAL A 102 15.61 5.42 -2.81
C VAL A 102 15.99 4.13 -3.52
N ASP A 103 17.24 4.01 -3.99
CA ASP A 103 17.74 2.84 -4.70
C ASP A 103 17.88 1.65 -3.74
N PHE A 104 18.37 1.88 -2.53
CA PHE A 104 18.48 0.87 -1.48
C PHE A 104 17.10 0.32 -1.08
N CYS A 105 16.10 1.19 -0.90
CA CYS A 105 14.74 0.81 -0.56
C CYS A 105 13.88 0.43 -1.77
N SER A 106 14.45 0.40 -2.98
CA SER A 106 13.71 0.06 -4.19
C SER A 106 13.14 -1.35 -4.13
N PHE A 107 11.99 -1.56 -4.78
CA PHE A 107 11.34 -2.86 -4.80
C PHE A 107 12.27 -3.97 -5.33
N ASP A 108 12.99 -3.68 -6.41
CA ASP A 108 13.90 -4.66 -7.03
C ASP A 108 15.09 -4.97 -6.13
N ASN A 109 15.67 -3.97 -5.46
CA ASN A 109 16.73 -4.23 -4.50
C ASN A 109 16.22 -5.08 -3.33
N LEU A 110 15.17 -4.61 -2.64
CA LEU A 110 14.62 -5.27 -1.45
C LEU A 110 14.14 -6.70 -1.74
N ARG A 111 13.50 -6.94 -2.88
CA ARG A 111 13.05 -8.29 -3.29
C ARG A 111 14.22 -9.25 -3.50
N ASN A 112 15.37 -8.75 -3.95
CA ASN A 112 16.53 -9.57 -4.30
C ASN A 112 17.52 -9.77 -3.15
N LEU A 113 17.38 -9.04 -2.03
CA LEU A 113 18.16 -9.28 -0.81
C LEU A 113 18.01 -10.73 -0.33
N GLU A 114 19.09 -11.28 0.22
CA GLU A 114 19.11 -12.65 0.74
C GLU A 114 18.00 -12.87 1.78
N VAL A 115 17.87 -11.95 2.75
CA VAL A 115 16.83 -12.01 3.78
C VAL A 115 15.41 -12.05 3.21
N SER A 116 15.15 -11.40 2.08
CA SER A 116 13.85 -11.43 1.40
C SER A 116 13.62 -12.74 0.64
N ARG A 117 14.69 -13.36 0.13
CA ARG A 117 14.61 -14.59 -0.68
C ARG A 117 14.60 -15.86 0.18
N THR A 118 15.27 -15.88 1.32
CA THR A 118 15.44 -17.10 2.12
C THR A 118 14.92 -16.96 3.54
N GLY A 119 14.74 -15.73 4.01
CA GLY A 119 14.24 -15.44 5.35
C GLY A 119 12.76 -15.80 5.52
N ASN A 120 12.37 -15.82 6.80
CA ASN A 120 11.00 -16.03 7.22
C ASN A 120 10.65 -14.98 8.26
N PHE A 121 9.46 -14.42 8.13
CA PHE A 121 8.83 -13.57 9.13
C PHE A 121 8.07 -14.47 10.10
N GLN A 122 8.25 -14.22 11.39
CA GLN A 122 7.56 -14.95 12.44
C GLN A 122 6.89 -13.95 13.37
N ALA A 123 5.55 -13.92 13.33
CA ALA A 123 4.76 -13.07 14.23
C ALA A 123 4.44 -13.79 15.55
N THR A 124 4.16 -15.09 15.47
CA THR A 124 3.87 -15.97 16.61
C THR A 124 4.52 -17.35 16.40
N GLU A 125 4.40 -18.26 17.36
CA GLU A 125 4.89 -19.63 17.18
C GLU A 125 4.19 -20.34 16.01
N GLU A 126 2.90 -20.03 15.79
CA GLU A 126 2.04 -20.64 14.78
C GLU A 126 2.03 -19.88 13.45
N PHE A 127 2.38 -18.58 13.44
CA PHE A 127 2.37 -17.77 12.22
C PHE A 127 3.79 -17.47 11.72
N LYS A 128 4.24 -18.33 10.79
CA LYS A 128 5.51 -18.18 10.08
C LYS A 128 5.28 -18.12 8.57
N VAL A 129 5.79 -17.08 7.94
CA VAL A 129 5.59 -16.79 6.51
C VAL A 129 6.93 -16.56 5.84
N SER A 130 7.13 -17.15 4.65
CA SER A 130 8.33 -16.88 3.86
C SER A 130 8.38 -15.42 3.42
N ASN A 131 9.52 -14.75 3.60
CA ASN A 131 9.68 -13.34 3.22
C ASN A 131 9.43 -13.09 1.73
N LYS A 132 9.63 -14.10 0.88
CA LYS A 132 9.34 -14.04 -0.56
C LYS A 132 7.90 -13.62 -0.86
N LEU A 133 6.96 -13.95 0.02
CA LEU A 133 5.53 -13.70 -0.19
C LEU A 133 5.17 -12.21 -0.05
N PHE A 134 6.02 -11.39 0.59
CA PHE A 134 5.79 -9.94 0.69
C PHE A 134 6.10 -9.19 -0.63
N TYR A 135 6.82 -9.81 -1.57
CA TYR A 135 7.26 -9.18 -2.81
C TYR A 135 6.63 -9.84 -4.05
N ARG A 136 5.48 -9.32 -4.48
CA ARG A 136 4.72 -9.87 -5.63
C ARG A 136 5.02 -9.18 -6.97
N ARG A 137 4.49 -7.97 -7.16
CA ARG A 137 4.66 -7.16 -8.39
C ARG A 137 5.24 -5.79 -8.10
N GLY A 138 4.73 -5.11 -7.07
CA GLY A 138 5.19 -3.76 -6.73
C GLY A 138 4.76 -2.69 -7.74
N ASP A 139 3.76 -2.99 -8.57
CA ASP A 139 3.26 -2.10 -9.63
C ASP A 139 1.93 -1.45 -9.24
N ILE A 140 1.63 -0.31 -9.88
CA ILE A 140 0.32 0.35 -9.86
C ILE A 140 -0.53 -0.21 -11.00
N GLY A 141 -1.79 -0.53 -10.72
CA GLY A 141 -2.78 -0.90 -11.72
C GLY A 141 -2.79 -2.37 -12.11
N ASP A 142 -2.12 -3.23 -11.33
CA ASP A 142 -2.12 -4.67 -11.57
C ASP A 142 -3.52 -5.28 -11.38
N TRP A 143 -4.43 -4.61 -10.68
CA TRP A 143 -5.85 -4.97 -10.60
C TRP A 143 -6.49 -5.20 -11.98
N LYS A 144 -6.02 -4.52 -13.04
CA LYS A 144 -6.52 -4.69 -14.42
C LYS A 144 -6.38 -6.14 -14.92
N ASN A 145 -5.42 -6.89 -14.38
CA ASN A 145 -5.16 -8.29 -14.74
C ASN A 145 -5.99 -9.31 -13.96
N HIS A 146 -6.68 -8.88 -12.89
CA HIS A 146 -7.36 -9.80 -11.96
C HIS A 146 -8.86 -9.53 -11.86
N LEU A 147 -9.29 -8.27 -11.93
CA LEU A 147 -10.67 -7.88 -11.68
C LEU A 147 -11.46 -7.74 -12.96
N THR A 148 -12.70 -8.21 -12.95
CA THR A 148 -13.65 -7.94 -14.05
C THR A 148 -14.06 -6.47 -14.03
N ARG A 149 -14.57 -5.97 -15.17
CA ARG A 149 -15.09 -4.59 -15.27
C ARG A 149 -16.15 -4.28 -14.20
N GLN A 150 -17.07 -5.22 -13.95
CA GLN A 150 -18.12 -5.05 -12.93
C GLN A 150 -17.54 -4.91 -11.51
N MET A 151 -16.51 -5.69 -11.19
CA MET A 151 -15.82 -5.59 -9.89
C MET A 151 -15.12 -4.23 -9.73
N GLN A 152 -14.48 -3.75 -10.81
CA GLN A 152 -13.82 -2.46 -10.83
C GLN A 152 -14.82 -1.32 -10.57
N GLU A 153 -15.90 -1.28 -11.35
CA GLU A 153 -16.96 -0.27 -11.25
C GLU A 153 -17.60 -0.24 -9.86
N ARG A 154 -17.81 -1.40 -9.23
CA ARG A 154 -18.38 -1.45 -7.87
C ARG A 154 -17.42 -0.91 -6.81
N ILE A 155 -16.12 -1.21 -6.89
CA ILE A 155 -15.14 -0.62 -5.97
C ILE A 155 -15.05 0.89 -6.18
N ASP A 156 -15.07 1.34 -7.44
CA ASP A 156 -15.04 2.77 -7.78
C ASP A 156 -16.24 3.50 -7.17
N GLN A 157 -17.45 2.96 -7.35
CA GLN A 157 -18.67 3.52 -6.77
C GLN A 157 -18.58 3.64 -5.24
N ILE A 158 -18.20 2.56 -4.53
CA ILE A 158 -18.07 2.59 -3.06
C ILE A 158 -17.02 3.64 -2.65
N THR A 159 -15.92 3.73 -3.39
CA THR A 159 -14.82 4.66 -3.12
C THR A 159 -15.25 6.11 -3.29
N GLU A 160 -15.95 6.42 -4.38
CA GLU A 160 -16.49 7.76 -4.64
C GLU A 160 -17.52 8.16 -3.58
N GLU A 161 -18.45 7.26 -3.23
CA GLU A 161 -19.46 7.50 -2.19
C GLU A 161 -18.80 7.79 -0.83
N ARG A 162 -17.73 7.07 -0.48
CA ARG A 162 -17.06 7.19 0.82
C ARG A 162 -16.09 8.37 0.89
N PHE A 163 -15.32 8.64 -0.16
CA PHE A 163 -14.17 9.56 -0.07
C PHE A 163 -14.46 10.97 -0.60
N THR A 164 -15.38 11.14 -1.56
CA THR A 164 -15.66 12.43 -2.20
C THR A 164 -16.04 13.52 -1.18
N SER A 165 -16.91 13.17 -0.22
CA SER A 165 -17.36 14.11 0.82
C SER A 165 -16.24 14.54 1.78
N CYS A 166 -15.14 13.78 1.84
CA CYS A 166 -14.00 14.02 2.72
C CYS A 166 -12.80 14.65 2.01
N GLY A 167 -12.90 14.97 0.71
CA GLY A 167 -11.82 15.56 -0.07
C GLY A 167 -10.65 14.62 -0.34
N LEU A 168 -10.81 13.30 -0.14
CA LEU A 168 -9.82 12.30 -0.51
C LEU A 168 -10.17 11.75 -1.89
N MET A 169 -9.22 11.81 -2.83
CA MET A 169 -9.39 11.27 -4.18
C MET A 169 -8.16 10.48 -4.59
N PHE A 170 -8.32 9.48 -5.45
CA PHE A 170 -7.22 8.83 -6.13
C PHE A 170 -7.12 9.38 -7.54
N ASP A 171 -5.91 9.77 -7.97
CA ASP A 171 -5.67 10.12 -9.35
C ASP A 171 -5.66 8.84 -10.17
N ILE A 172 -6.83 8.47 -10.68
CA ILE A 172 -6.99 7.36 -11.61
C ILE A 172 -6.56 7.90 -12.97
N THR A 173 -5.25 7.90 -13.24
CA THR A 173 -4.80 7.99 -14.63
C THR A 173 -5.29 6.73 -15.35
N THR A 174 -6.38 6.89 -16.10
CA THR A 174 -6.93 5.93 -17.06
C THR A 174 -5.89 5.52 -18.08
#